data_AF-A0AAJ5QPM6-F1
#
_entry.id   AF-A0AAJ5QPM6-F1
#
_cell.length_a   1.000
_cell.length_b   1.000
_cell.length_c   1.000
_cell.angle_alpha   90.00
_cell.angle_beta   90.00
_cell.angle_gamma   90.00
#
_symmetry.space_group_name_H-M   'P 1'
#
loop_
_entity.id
_entity.type
_entity.pdbx_description
1 polymer ?
#
loop_
_entity_poly.entity_id
_entity_poly.type
_entity_poly.pdbx_seq_one_letter_code
_entity_poly.pdbx_strand_id
1 'polypeptide(L)'
;MTNVSVTGVSVSPTTASVAVGATVALTASVSPSDASNAAITATSSNTAVATVTRSGNTITVKGVAAGTATVTVTTADGGYTATSTITVTAS
;
A
#
# COMPACT_ATOMS: atom_id res chain seq x y z
N MET A 1 -18.64 -0.10 -24.81
CA MET A 1 -17.42 -0.21 -23.99
C MET A 1 -17.86 -0.58 -22.59
N THR A 2 -17.62 -1.81 -22.16
CA THR A 2 -17.93 -2.24 -20.79
C THR A 2 -16.78 -1.80 -19.89
N ASN A 3 -16.94 -0.65 -19.22
CA ASN A 3 -16.01 -0.24 -18.17
C ASN A 3 -16.16 -1.21 -17.00
N VAL A 4 -15.17 -2.06 -16.78
CA VAL A 4 -15.17 -2.94 -15.62
C VAL A 4 -14.69 -2.12 -14.44
N SER A 5 -15.63 -1.76 -13.56
CA SER A 5 -15.33 -1.02 -12.34
C SER A 5 -14.60 -1.92 -11.36
N VAL A 6 -13.70 -1.33 -10.58
CA VAL A 6 -13.14 -2.02 -9.43
C VAL A 6 -14.25 -2.27 -8.40
N THR A 7 -14.32 -3.47 -7.83
CA THR A 7 -15.29 -3.84 -6.79
C THR A 7 -14.65 -4.06 -5.42
N GLY A 8 -13.31 -4.08 -5.35
CA GLY A 8 -12.59 -4.13 -4.10
C GLY A 8 -11.08 -4.05 -4.26
N VAL A 9 -10.42 -3.68 -3.15
CA VAL A 9 -8.97 -3.75 -3.01
C VAL A 9 -8.62 -4.40 -1.68
N SER A 10 -7.61 -5.26 -1.74
CA SER A 10 -7.02 -5.91 -0.57
C SER A 10 -5.53 -5.64 -0.57
N VAL A 11 -4.98 -5.25 0.58
CA VAL A 11 -3.54 -5.11 0.75
C VAL A 11 -3.04 -6.22 1.67
N SER A 12 -1.93 -6.85 1.30
CA SER A 12 -1.31 -7.88 2.12
C SER A 12 0.21 -7.72 2.12
N PRO A 13 0.87 -7.78 3.29
CA PRO A 13 0.28 -7.90 4.62
C PRO A 13 -0.41 -6.62 5.14
N THR A 14 -1.45 -6.75 5.97
CA THR A 14 -2.10 -5.61 6.66
C THR A 14 -1.27 -5.07 7.82
N THR A 15 -0.30 -5.83 8.30
CA THR A 15 0.69 -5.37 9.28
C THR A 15 2.06 -5.90 8.92
N ALA A 16 3.08 -5.06 8.89
CA ALA A 16 4.46 -5.49 8.69
C ALA A 16 5.42 -4.79 9.65
N SER A 17 6.52 -5.45 9.96
CA SER A 17 7.64 -4.86 10.68
C SER A 17 8.82 -4.71 9.73
N VAL A 18 9.52 -3.58 9.82
CA VAL A 18 10.70 -3.29 9.00
C VAL A 18 11.76 -2.63 9.87
N ALA A 19 13.03 -2.98 9.70
CA ALA A 19 14.11 -2.28 10.39
C ALA A 19 14.34 -0.91 9.75
N VAL A 20 14.89 0.04 10.51
CA VAL A 20 15.37 1.30 9.95
C VAL A 20 16.38 1.03 8.82
N GLY A 21 16.15 1.59 7.64
CA GLY A 21 16.96 1.37 6.43
C GLY A 21 16.52 0.18 5.58
N ALA A 22 15.73 -0.76 6.12
CA ALA A 22 15.20 -1.90 5.38
C ALA A 22 13.92 -1.55 4.59
N THR A 23 13.52 -2.46 3.71
CA THR A 23 12.32 -2.31 2.88
C THR A 23 11.42 -3.53 2.99
N VAL A 24 10.11 -3.32 3.01
CA VAL A 24 9.10 -4.35 2.92
C VAL A 24 8.24 -4.11 1.69
N ALA A 25 7.89 -5.16 0.96
CA ALA A 25 6.94 -5.09 -0.14
C ALA A 25 5.55 -5.52 0.36
N LEU A 26 4.55 -4.71 0.02
CA LEU A 26 3.14 -5.01 0.18
C LEU A 26 2.55 -5.26 -1.21
N THR A 27 1.58 -6.14 -1.29
CA THR A 27 0.87 -6.44 -2.53
C THR A 27 -0.56 -5.96 -2.39
N ALA A 28 -0.97 -5.06 -3.27
CA ALA A 28 -2.35 -4.61 -3.37
C ALA A 28 -3.04 -5.34 -4.52
N SER A 29 -3.96 -6.23 -4.18
CA SER A 29 -4.76 -6.99 -5.15
C SER A 29 -6.08 -6.27 -5.38
N VAL A 30 -6.39 -6.00 -6.64
CA VAL A 30 -7.62 -5.32 -7.07
C VAL A 30 -8.54 -6.36 -7.69
N SER A 31 -9.82 -6.36 -7.29
CA SER A 31 -10.83 -7.28 -7.82
C SER A 31 -11.95 -6.50 -8.48
N PRO A 32 -12.49 -6.94 -9.64
CA PRO A 32 -12.00 -8.05 -10.47
C PRO A 32 -10.67 -7.71 -11.17
N SER A 33 -9.87 -8.72 -11.55
CA SER A 33 -8.61 -8.51 -12.28
C SER A 33 -8.80 -7.85 -13.66
N ASP A 34 -10.01 -7.98 -14.22
CA ASP A 34 -10.43 -7.36 -15.49
C ASP A 34 -10.83 -5.88 -15.34
N ALA A 35 -10.65 -5.28 -14.16
CA ALA A 35 -10.94 -3.86 -13.94
C ALA A 35 -10.21 -3.00 -14.98
N SER A 36 -10.97 -2.20 -15.74
CA SER A 36 -10.41 -1.34 -16.79
C SER A 36 -9.44 -0.30 -16.22
N ASN A 37 -9.57 0.02 -14.94
CA ASN A 37 -8.72 0.96 -14.24
C ASN A 37 -8.22 0.39 -12.89
N ALA A 38 -7.21 -0.49 -12.95
CA ALA A 38 -6.54 -1.03 -11.76
C ALA A 38 -5.58 -0.01 -11.08
N ALA A 39 -5.77 1.29 -11.30
CA ALA A 39 -4.95 2.32 -10.68
C ALA A 39 -5.26 2.41 -9.17
N ILE A 40 -4.22 2.33 -8.35
CA ILE A 40 -4.31 2.47 -6.89
C ILE A 40 -3.38 3.59 -6.39
N THR A 41 -3.77 4.35 -5.40
CA THR A 41 -2.90 5.33 -4.74
C THR A 41 -2.52 4.80 -3.37
N ALA A 42 -1.24 4.84 -3.03
CA ALA A 42 -0.77 4.46 -1.71
C ALA A 42 -0.09 5.67 -1.06
N THR A 43 -0.52 5.99 0.16
CA THR A 43 -0.01 7.13 0.94
C THR A 43 0.40 6.67 2.32
N SER A 44 1.59 7.07 2.76
CA SER A 44 2.06 6.86 4.13
C SER A 44 1.58 8.00 5.02
N SER A 45 1.12 7.69 6.22
CA SER A 45 0.80 8.68 7.24
C SER A 45 2.03 9.45 7.72
N ASN A 46 3.23 8.87 7.58
CA ASN A 46 4.46 9.49 8.05
C ASN A 46 5.67 9.09 7.20
N THR A 47 6.00 9.93 6.21
CA THR A 47 7.14 9.71 5.29
C THR A 47 8.50 9.87 5.96
N ALA A 48 8.59 10.55 7.10
CA ALA A 48 9.82 10.64 7.91
C ALA A 48 10.14 9.33 8.63
N VAL A 49 9.13 8.50 8.91
CA VAL A 49 9.27 7.18 9.54
C VAL A 49 9.34 6.09 8.46
N ALA A 50 8.42 6.11 7.50
CA ALA A 50 8.38 5.14 6.41
C ALA A 50 7.94 5.78 5.09
N THR A 51 8.79 5.69 4.07
CA THR A 51 8.47 6.14 2.71
C THR A 51 7.83 5.00 1.92
N VAL A 52 6.81 5.29 1.12
CA VAL A 52 6.14 4.29 0.29
C VAL A 52 6.35 4.59 -1.18
N THR A 53 6.66 3.56 -1.96
CA THR A 53 6.85 3.62 -3.40
C THR A 53 5.96 2.57 -4.03
N ARG A 54 5.03 3.00 -4.88
CA ARG A 54 4.17 2.10 -5.64
C ARG A 54 4.80 1.79 -6.99
N SER A 55 4.78 0.51 -7.38
CA SER A 55 5.05 0.03 -8.73
C SER A 55 3.94 -0.93 -9.15
N GLY A 56 3.04 -0.48 -10.02
CA GLY A 56 1.85 -1.25 -10.42
C GLY A 56 0.95 -1.57 -9.22
N ASN A 57 0.85 -2.86 -8.88
CA ASN A 57 0.12 -3.40 -7.73
C ASN A 57 0.99 -3.66 -6.50
N THR A 58 2.30 -3.48 -6.62
CA THR A 58 3.26 -3.69 -5.53
C THR A 58 3.59 -2.35 -4.88
N ILE A 59 3.61 -2.31 -3.55
CA ILE A 59 3.90 -1.12 -2.76
C ILE A 59 5.09 -1.44 -1.88
N THR A 60 6.24 -0.85 -2.18
CA THR A 60 7.46 -0.98 -1.39
C THR A 60 7.49 0.10 -0.32
N VAL A 61 7.51 -0.30 0.94
CA VAL A 61 7.67 0.58 2.09
C VAL A 61 9.11 0.50 2.58
N LYS A 62 9.78 1.63 2.73
CA LYS A 62 11.15 1.73 3.25
C LYS A 62 11.13 2.41 4.62
N GLY A 63 11.69 1.75 5.62
CA GLY A 63 11.90 2.31 6.94
C GLY A 63 12.99 3.37 6.91
N VAL A 64 12.71 4.56 7.42
CA VAL A 64 13.64 5.70 7.51
C VAL A 64 14.01 5.99 8.96
N ALA A 65 13.04 5.93 9.87
CA ALA A 65 13.24 6.16 11.30
C ALA A 65 12.34 5.23 12.12
N ALA A 66 12.74 4.91 13.35
CA ALA A 66 11.94 4.08 14.23
C ALA A 66 10.62 4.77 14.60
N GLY A 67 9.53 4.02 14.56
CA GLY A 67 8.17 4.52 14.76
C GLY A 67 7.14 3.69 14.02
N THR A 68 5.89 4.11 14.07
CA THR A 68 4.79 3.45 13.36
C THR A 68 4.28 4.35 12.24
N ALA A 69 4.11 3.78 11.06
CA ALA A 69 3.56 4.45 9.88
C ALA A 69 2.39 3.62 9.34
N THR A 70 1.32 4.29 8.93
CA THR A 70 0.14 3.63 8.36
C THR A 70 0.09 3.95 6.88
N VAL A 71 0.07 2.92 6.06
CA VAL A 71 -0.04 3.01 4.60
C VAL A 71 -1.49 2.81 4.22
N THR A 72 -2.10 3.85 3.66
CA THR A 72 -3.47 3.79 3.12
C THR A 72 -3.39 3.61 1.61
N VAL A 73 -4.00 2.56 1.11
CA VAL A 73 -4.17 2.25 -0.31
C VAL A 73 -5.61 2.59 -0.68
N THR A 74 -5.80 3.30 -1.78
CA THR A 74 -7.12 3.69 -2.29
C THR A 74 -7.19 3.36 -3.77
N THR A 75 -8.27 2.75 -4.25
CA THR A 75 -8.48 2.56 -5.69
C THR A 75 -8.95 3.87 -6.32
N ALA A 76 -8.36 4.23 -7.46
CA ALA A 76 -8.83 5.38 -8.23
C ALA A 76 -10.25 5.15 -8.75
N ASP A 77 -10.57 3.89 -9.05
CA ASP A 77 -11.86 3.44 -9.52
C ASP A 77 -12.66 2.84 -8.35
N GLY A 78 -13.89 3.31 -8.14
CA GLY A 78 -14.77 2.84 -7.04
C GLY A 78 -14.44 3.37 -5.63
N GLY A 79 -13.25 3.93 -5.39
CA GLY A 79 -12.91 4.57 -4.11
C GLY A 79 -12.73 3.61 -2.93
N TYR A 80 -12.43 2.34 -3.19
CA TYR A 80 -12.17 1.35 -2.13
C TYR A 80 -10.85 1.62 -1.43
N THR A 81 -10.82 1.45 -0.12
CA THR A 81 -9.64 1.72 0.70
C THR A 81 -9.18 0.49 1.46
N ALA A 82 -7.88 0.22 1.48
CA ALA A 82 -7.24 -0.79 2.31
C ALA A 82 -6.07 -0.16 3.07
N THR A 83 -5.82 -0.58 4.30
CA THR A 83 -4.77 0.00 5.16
C THR A 83 -3.79 -1.05 5.62
N SER A 84 -2.50 -0.72 5.60
CA SER A 84 -1.41 -1.52 6.16
C SER A 84 -0.66 -0.73 7.24
N THR A 85 -0.54 -1.30 8.43
CA THR A 85 0.26 -0.71 9.52
C THR A 85 1.69 -1.23 9.45
N ILE A 86 2.65 -0.32 9.41
CA ILE A 86 4.07 -0.61 9.29
C ILE A 86 4.77 -0.15 10.57
N THR A 87 5.37 -1.09 11.27
CA THR A 87 6.16 -0.82 12.48
C THR A 87 7.64 -0.81 12.10
N VAL A 88 8.26 0.35 12.20
CA VAL A 88 9.69 0.53 11.98
C VAL A 88 10.44 0.39 13.30
N THR A 89 11.29 -0.62 13.42
CA THR A 89 12.12 -0.84 14.61
C THR A 89 13.53 -0.33 14.38
N ALA A 90 14.07 0.43 15.34
CA ALA A 90 15.51 0.68 15.42
C ALA A 90 16.18 -0.63 15.88
N SER A 91 16.99 -1.21 15.01
CA SER A 91 17.87 -2.35 15.33
C SER A 91 19.13 -1.88 16.01
#